data_AF-A0A432WJ83-F1
#
_entry.id   AF-A0A432WJ83-F1
#
_cell.length_a   1.000
_cell.length_b   1.000
_cell.length_c   1.000
_cell.angle_alpha   90.00
_cell.angle_beta   90.00
_cell.angle_gamma   90.00
#
_symmetry.space_group_name_H-M   'P 1'
#
loop_
_entity.id
_entity.type
_entity.pdbx_description
1 polymer ?
#
loop_
_entity_poly.entity_id
_entity_poly.type
_entity_poly.pdbx_seq_one_letter_code
_entity_poly.pdbx_strand_id
1 'polypeptide(L)'
;MYFLTFIFFLIFIISAIASLMDRKVIRRKLKHAEFEKYYDYFPTESTQTSIVSTWKVLGLFVFGKWKDIESPELLHHLKRHRRIEVLAISSFFIAQFFFLLALALSEELNAF
;
A
#
# COMPACT_ATOMS: atom_id res chain seq x y z
N MET A 1 -14.63 -6.73 19.56
CA MET A 1 -14.37 -6.06 18.26
C MET A 1 -13.05 -5.27 18.23
N TYR A 2 -12.64 -4.64 19.33
CA TYR A 2 -11.33 -3.97 19.44
C TYR A 2 -10.13 -4.87 19.13
N PHE A 3 -10.15 -6.14 19.53
CA PHE A 3 -9.11 -7.12 19.19
C PHE A 3 -8.95 -7.32 17.67
N LEU A 4 -10.06 -7.41 16.92
CA LEU A 4 -10.01 -7.52 15.46
C LEU A 4 -9.47 -6.25 14.82
N THR A 5 -9.93 -5.08 15.29
CA THR A 5 -9.39 -3.77 14.88
C THR A 5 -7.87 -3.73 15.04
N PHE A 6 -7.37 -4.15 16.21
CA PHE A 6 -5.95 -4.19 16.53
C PHE A 6 -5.16 -5.13 15.61
N ILE A 7 -5.65 -6.36 15.36
CA ILE A 7 -4.99 -7.31 14.45
C ILE A 7 -4.88 -6.73 13.05
N PHE A 8 -5.97 -6.20 12.49
CA PHE A 8 -5.94 -5.63 11.14
C PHE A 8 -5.07 -4.38 11.05
N PHE A 9 -5.04 -3.57 12.10
CA PHE A 9 -4.11 -2.44 12.19
C PHE A 9 -2.64 -2.89 12.24
N LEU A 10 -2.32 -3.97 12.95
CA LEU A 10 -0.98 -4.54 12.98
C LEU A 10 -0.56 -5.08 11.59
N ILE A 11 -1.47 -5.79 10.91
CA ILE A 11 -1.26 -6.26 9.53
C ILE A 11 -0.99 -5.07 8.60
N PHE A 12 -1.73 -3.97 8.75
CA PHE A 12 -1.51 -2.74 8.01
C PHE A 12 -0.10 -2.19 8.23
N ILE A 13 0.34 -2.03 9.48
CA ILE A 13 1.68 -1.52 9.81
C ILE A 13 2.77 -2.40 9.17
N ILE A 14 2.71 -3.71 9.38
CA ILE A 14 3.71 -4.66 8.85
C ILE A 14 3.74 -4.59 7.33
N SER A 15 2.57 -4.57 6.68
CA SER A 15 2.46 -4.51 5.22
C SER A 15 2.97 -3.17 4.69
N ALA A 16 2.68 -2.05 5.36
CA ALA A 16 3.16 -0.73 4.97
C ALA A 16 4.69 -0.64 5.04
N ILE A 17 5.30 -1.16 6.12
CA ILE A 17 6.76 -1.22 6.26
C ILE A 17 7.38 -2.10 5.17
N ALA A 18 6.83 -3.31 4.97
CA ALA A 18 7.29 -4.23 3.92
C ALA A 18 7.20 -3.58 2.53
N SER A 19 6.13 -2.81 2.30
CA SER A 19 5.92 -2.10 1.05
C SER A 19 6.96 -1.00 0.83
N LEU A 20 7.26 -0.20 1.86
CA LEU A 20 8.30 0.83 1.80
C LEU A 20 9.68 0.24 1.50
N MET A 21 10.00 -0.93 2.08
CA MET A 21 11.24 -1.65 1.79
C MET A 21 11.28 -2.11 0.32
N ASP A 22 10.19 -2.71 -0.18
CA ASP A 22 10.12 -3.17 -1.58
C ASP A 22 10.21 -1.98 -2.57
N ARG A 23 9.63 -0.81 -2.27
CA ARG A 23 9.76 0.41 -3.10
C ARG A 23 11.22 0.82 -3.26
N LYS A 24 12.02 0.77 -2.20
CA LYS A 24 13.46 1.10 -2.26
C LYS A 24 14.21 0.11 -3.15
N VAL A 25 13.89 -1.19 -3.08
CA VAL A 25 14.49 -2.23 -3.92
C VAL A 25 14.11 -2.04 -5.39
N ILE A 26 12.82 -1.85 -5.67
CA ILE A 26 12.33 -1.65 -7.04
C ILE A 26 12.93 -0.39 -7.66
N ARG A 27 13.01 0.72 -6.92
CA ARG A 27 13.65 1.95 -7.40
C ARG A 27 15.12 1.73 -7.78
N ARG A 28 15.88 0.96 -6.98
CA ARG A 28 17.28 0.62 -7.32
C ARG A 28 17.36 -0.23 -8.59
N LYS A 29 16.48 -1.25 -8.73
CA LYS A 29 16.46 -2.12 -9.93
C LYS A 29 16.05 -1.37 -11.19
N LEU A 30 15.03 -0.51 -11.10
CA LEU A 30 14.65 0.39 -12.21
C LEU A 30 15.80 1.35 -12.55
N LYS A 31 16.58 1.81 -11.56
CA LYS A 31 17.77 2.67 -11.77
C LYS A 31 18.83 2.02 -12.64
N HIS A 32 19.08 0.74 -12.41
CA HIS A 32 20.08 -0.02 -13.17
C HIS A 32 19.60 -0.43 -14.55
N ALA A 33 18.29 -0.49 -14.78
CA ALA A 33 17.70 -0.91 -16.04
C ALA A 33 17.24 0.27 -16.92
N GLU A 34 17.66 1.50 -16.63
CA GLU A 34 17.38 2.73 -17.41
C GLU A 34 15.89 3.04 -17.64
N PHE A 35 15.00 2.48 -16.80
CA PHE A 35 13.56 2.71 -16.87
C PHE A 35 13.12 3.97 -16.13
N GLU A 36 13.65 5.13 -16.53
CA GLU A 36 13.41 6.42 -15.85
C GLU A 36 11.93 6.81 -15.77
N LYS A 37 11.15 6.45 -16.80
CA LYS A 37 9.69 6.68 -16.90
C LYS A 37 8.92 6.19 -15.67
N TYR A 38 9.46 5.21 -14.93
CA TYR A 38 8.80 4.61 -13.77
C TYR A 38 9.27 5.17 -12.42
N TYR A 39 10.32 5.99 -12.33
CA TYR A 39 10.87 6.45 -11.03
C TYR A 39 9.90 7.29 -10.21
N ASP A 40 9.14 8.17 -10.86
CA ASP A 40 8.21 9.08 -10.19
C ASP A 40 7.06 8.33 -9.49
N TYR A 41 6.85 7.06 -9.87
CA TYR A 41 5.86 6.20 -9.24
C TYR A 41 6.39 5.47 -8.00
N PHE A 42 7.70 5.48 -7.76
CA PHE A 42 8.33 4.91 -6.55
C PHE A 42 9.03 5.99 -5.71
N PRO A 43 8.30 7.02 -5.21
CA PRO A 43 8.91 8.01 -4.35
C PRO A 43 9.44 7.36 -3.07
N THR A 44 10.70 7.63 -2.72
CA THR A 44 11.34 7.13 -1.49
C THR A 44 11.38 8.16 -0.37
N GLU A 45 11.04 9.41 -0.67
CA GLU A 45 10.96 10.50 0.29
C GLU A 45 9.53 11.04 0.32
N SER A 46 9.14 11.60 1.47
CA SER A 46 7.91 12.38 1.65
C SER A 46 7.98 13.72 0.92
N THR A 47 8.61 13.79 -0.26
CA THR A 47 8.46 14.90 -1.19
C THR A 47 6.97 15.12 -1.34
N GLN A 48 6.50 16.32 -0.93
CA GLN A 48 5.11 16.75 -0.88
C GLN A 48 4.34 16.20 -2.07
N THR A 49 3.75 15.04 -1.86
CA THR A 49 3.02 14.32 -2.89
C THR A 49 1.67 14.99 -2.86
N SER A 50 1.45 15.93 -3.78
CA SER A 50 0.13 16.49 -4.00
C SER A 50 -0.86 15.34 -4.09
N ILE A 51 -2.09 15.52 -3.60
CA ILE A 51 -3.13 14.47 -3.63
C ILE A 51 -3.24 13.82 -5.03
N VAL A 52 -3.04 14.62 -6.10
CA VAL A 52 -2.97 14.18 -7.50
C VAL A 52 -1.86 13.16 -7.77
N SER A 53 -0.67 13.37 -7.21
CA SER A 53 0.44 12.42 -7.33
C SER A 53 0.18 11.13 -6.53
N THR A 54 -0.45 11.22 -5.35
CA THR A 54 -0.81 10.04 -4.54
C THR A 54 -1.80 9.13 -5.26
N TRP A 55 -2.83 9.70 -5.91
CA TRP A 55 -3.78 8.93 -6.71
C TRP A 55 -3.17 8.33 -7.97
N LYS A 56 -2.22 9.00 -8.62
CA LYS A 56 -1.46 8.44 -9.75
C LYS A 56 -0.58 7.27 -9.32
N VAL A 57 0.09 7.41 -8.18
CA VAL A 57 0.93 6.38 -7.57
C VAL A 57 0.07 5.17 -7.17
N LEU A 58 -1.04 5.38 -6.45
CA LEU A 58 -2.00 4.33 -6.11
C LEU A 58 -2.59 3.68 -7.37
N GLY A 59 -2.98 4.48 -8.36
CA GLY A 59 -3.57 4.01 -9.61
C GLY A 59 -2.61 3.12 -10.40
N LEU A 60 -1.32 3.49 -10.47
CA LEU A 60 -0.32 2.65 -11.11
C LEU A 60 -0.01 1.39 -10.28
N PHE A 61 -0.02 1.46 -8.95
CA PHE A 61 0.22 0.27 -8.13
C PHE A 61 -0.96 -0.71 -8.13
N VAL A 62 -2.18 -0.20 -8.01
CA VAL A 62 -3.39 -1.00 -7.94
C VAL A 62 -3.84 -1.46 -9.34
N PHE A 63 -3.67 -0.65 -10.38
CA PHE A 63 -4.18 -0.91 -11.73
C PHE A 63 -3.14 -0.87 -12.86
N GLY A 64 -1.90 -0.44 -12.58
CA GLY A 64 -0.86 -0.30 -13.60
C GLY A 64 -0.50 -1.64 -14.25
N LYS A 65 -0.54 -1.63 -15.58
CA LYS A 65 0.01 -2.71 -16.41
C LYS A 65 1.43 -2.31 -16.81
N TRP A 66 2.41 -3.07 -16.31
CA TRP A 66 3.84 -2.91 -16.60
C TRP A 66 4.20 -3.52 -17.95
N LYS A 67 3.53 -3.06 -19.03
CA LYS A 67 3.67 -3.66 -20.37
C LYS A 67 5.06 -3.47 -20.99
N ASP A 68 5.74 -2.39 -20.60
CA ASP A 68 7.04 -2.01 -21.16
C ASP A 68 8.21 -2.71 -20.42
N ILE A 69 7.93 -3.53 -19.39
CA ILE A 69 8.95 -4.20 -18.58
C ILE A 69 9.03 -5.67 -18.97
N GLU A 70 10.04 -6.03 -19.77
CA GLU A 70 10.27 -7.39 -20.25
C GLU A 70 11.09 -8.25 -19.27
N SER A 71 11.76 -7.63 -18.27
CA SER A 71 12.56 -8.34 -17.28
C SER A 71 11.67 -9.18 -16.33
N PRO A 72 11.77 -10.53 -16.36
CA PRO A 72 10.92 -11.40 -15.55
C PRO A 72 11.18 -11.24 -14.04
N GLU A 73 12.43 -10.95 -13.66
CA GLU A 73 12.81 -10.72 -12.26
C GLU A 73 12.17 -9.43 -11.72
N LEU A 74 12.23 -8.34 -12.49
CA LEU A 74 11.64 -7.06 -12.10
C LEU A 74 10.11 -7.15 -12.06
N LEU A 75 9.51 -7.86 -13.02
CA LEU A 75 8.07 -8.12 -13.04
C LEU A 75 7.60 -8.89 -11.80
N HIS A 76 8.38 -9.87 -11.34
CA HIS A 76 8.10 -10.61 -10.10
C HIS A 76 8.09 -9.68 -8.88
N HIS A 77 9.10 -8.81 -8.73
CA HIS A 77 9.16 -7.83 -7.65
C HIS A 77 7.98 -6.86 -7.68
N LEU A 78 7.64 -6.33 -8.86
CA LEU A 78 6.50 -5.42 -9.03
C LEU A 78 5.17 -6.08 -8.66
N LYS A 79 4.95 -7.34 -9.07
CA LYS A 79 3.75 -8.11 -8.70
C LYS A 79 3.69 -8.38 -7.20
N ARG A 80 4.81 -8.75 -6.58
CA ARG A 80 4.90 -8.96 -5.12
C ARG A 80 4.58 -7.67 -4.37
N HIS A 81 5.23 -6.57 -4.75
CA HIS A 81 5.01 -5.26 -4.15
C HIS A 81 3.55 -4.82 -4.25
N ARG A 82 2.92 -4.99 -5.42
CA ARG A 82 1.48 -4.74 -5.60
C ARG A 82 0.60 -5.54 -4.63
N ARG A 83 0.90 -6.82 -4.39
CA ARG A 83 0.15 -7.63 -3.42
C ARG A 83 0.29 -7.09 -1.99
N ILE A 84 1.49 -6.64 -1.62
CA ILE A 84 1.77 -6.06 -0.30
C ILE A 84 1.01 -4.73 -0.12
N GLU A 85 1.03 -3.85 -1.13
CA GLU A 85 0.24 -2.60 -1.12
C GLU A 85 -1.26 -2.88 -0.97
N VAL A 86 -1.80 -3.83 -1.76
CA VAL A 86 -3.22 -4.21 -1.68
C VAL A 86 -3.56 -4.77 -0.30
N LEU A 87 -2.68 -5.56 0.30
CA LEU A 87 -2.86 -6.08 1.66
C LEU A 87 -2.86 -4.96 2.70
N ALA A 88 -1.94 -3.99 2.59
CA ALA A 88 -1.88 -2.83 3.46
C ALA A 88 -3.18 -2.00 3.35
N ILE A 89 -3.59 -1.63 2.14
CA ILE A 89 -4.79 -0.83 1.90
C ILE A 89 -6.04 -1.55 2.42
N SER A 90 -6.20 -2.84 2.11
CA SER A 90 -7.36 -3.63 2.54
C SER A 90 -7.41 -3.77 4.06
N SER A 91 -6.27 -4.07 4.70
CA SER A 91 -6.20 -4.21 6.16
C SER A 91 -6.47 -2.89 6.88
N PHE A 92 -6.04 -1.76 6.32
CA PHE A 92 -6.41 -0.44 6.84
C PHE A 92 -7.92 -0.22 6.82
N PHE A 93 -8.60 -0.45 5.68
CA PHE A 93 -10.05 -0.28 5.59
C PHE A 93 -10.83 -1.24 6.49
N ILE A 94 -10.37 -2.49 6.62
CA ILE A 94 -10.99 -3.47 7.52
C ILE A 94 -10.82 -3.03 8.98
N ALA A 95 -9.64 -2.52 9.37
CA ALA A 95 -9.43 -1.98 10.72
C ALA A 95 -10.36 -0.81 11.02
N GLN A 96 -10.51 0.14 10.07
CA GLN A 96 -11.44 1.27 10.21
C GLN A 96 -12.90 0.80 10.35
N PHE A 97 -13.33 -0.17 9.55
CA PHE A 97 -14.67 -0.73 9.64
C PHE A 97 -14.94 -1.35 11.02
N PHE A 98 -14.05 -2.21 11.52
CA PHE A 98 -14.22 -2.82 12.83
C PHE A 98 -14.15 -1.82 13.98
N PHE A 99 -13.38 -0.74 13.82
CA PHE A 99 -13.32 0.34 14.80
C PHE A 99 -14.67 1.07 14.89
N LEU A 100 -15.21 1.51 13.74
CA LEU A 100 -16.52 2.18 13.69
C LEU A 100 -17.65 1.28 14.21
N LEU A 101 -17.62 0.00 13.85
CA LEU A 101 -18.59 -0.97 14.35
C LEU A 101 -18.47 -1.18 15.87
N ALA A 102 -17.25 -1.17 16.41
CA ALA A 102 -17.04 -1.24 17.86
C ALA A 102 -17.59 0.01 18.58
N LEU A 103 -17.44 1.20 17.99
CA LEU A 103 -18.01 2.43 18.52
C LEU A 103 -19.54 2.40 18.51
N ALA A 104 -20.16 2.07 17.37
CA ALA A 104 -21.61 2.01 17.23
C ALA A 104 -22.25 1.04 18.25
N LEU A 105 -21.69 -0.16 18.40
CA LEU A 105 -22.18 -1.12 19.40
C LEU A 105 -21.94 -0.67 20.84
N SER A 106 -20.85 0.06 21.10
CA SER A 106 -20.57 0.61 22.43
C SER A 106 -21.53 1.74 22.78
N GLU A 107 -21.93 2.56 21.81
CA GLU A 107 -22.93 3.61 22.00
C GLU A 107 -24.31 3.02 22.28
N GLU A 108 -24.74 2.02 21.49
CA GLU A 108 -25.99 1.30 21.76
C GLU A 108 -26.02 0.67 23.15
N LEU A 109 -24.92 0.03 23.58
CA LEU A 109 -24.85 -0.60 24.90
C LEU A 109 -24.94 0.42 26.06
N ASN A 110 -24.44 1.64 25.87
CA ASN A 110 -24.48 2.71 26.86
C ASN A 110 -25.82 3.47 26.86
N ALA A 111 -26.67 3.25 25.86
CA ALA A 111 -28.00 3.86 25.75
C ALA A 111 -29.10 3.06 26.48
N PHE A 112 -28.81 1.83 26.92
CA PHE A 112 -29.66 0.96 27.74
C PHE A 112 -29.29 1.04 29.22
#